data_AF-A0A3B9WYD2-F1
#
_entry.id   AF-A0A3B9WYD2-F1
#
_cell.length_a   1.000
_cell.length_b   1.000
_cell.length_c   1.000
_cell.angle_alpha   90.00
_cell.angle_beta   90.00
_cell.angle_gamma   90.00
#
_symmetry.space_group_name_H-M   'P 1'
#
loop_
_entity.id
_entity.type
_entity.pdbx_description
1 polymer ?
#
loop_
_entity_poly.entity_id
_entity_poly.type
_entity_poly.pdbx_seq_one_letter_code
_entity_poly.pdbx_strand_id
1 'polypeptide(L)'
;MGWAPFESETVMGRFVEAEFKNDFEWEKRTEEDFNWDWNPEYPDKIWVYNGTAGGDCGYRIGKVMKTVAHVVIDIDDEGNPVVEKWKIKEVWAHG
;
A
#
# COMPACT_ATOMS: atom_id res chain seq x y z
N MET A 1 -29.48 6.13 -14.40
CA MET A 1 -28.66 5.34 -13.46
C MET A 1 -27.35 5.04 -14.17
N GLY A 2 -26.30 5.80 -13.89
CA GLY A 2 -24.99 5.62 -14.52
C GLY A 2 -24.20 4.58 -13.76
N TRP A 3 -23.90 3.46 -14.42
CA TRP A 3 -22.81 2.58 -14.04
C TRP A 3 -21.51 3.35 -14.31
N ALA A 4 -20.84 3.80 -13.26
CA ALA A 4 -19.45 4.22 -13.36
C ALA A 4 -18.59 2.97 -13.08
N PRO A 5 -17.78 2.48 -14.02
CA PRO A 5 -16.81 1.45 -13.68
C PRO A 5 -15.84 2.07 -12.67
N PHE A 6 -15.57 1.35 -11.59
CA PHE A 6 -14.36 1.55 -10.78
C PHE A 6 -13.18 1.15 -11.68
N GLU A 7 -12.83 2.00 -12.64
CA GLU A 7 -11.50 2.00 -13.22
C GLU A 7 -10.74 3.06 -12.43
N SER A 8 -10.21 2.65 -11.27
CA SER A 8 -9.20 3.47 -10.61
C SER A 8 -7.95 3.40 -11.49
N GLU A 9 -7.81 4.33 -12.43
CA GLU A 9 -6.62 4.54 -13.27
C GLU A 9 -5.32 4.73 -12.45
N THR A 10 -5.40 4.74 -11.12
CA THR A 10 -4.28 4.90 -10.19
C THR A 10 -3.79 3.58 -9.60
N VAL A 11 -4.59 2.51 -9.59
CA VAL A 11 -4.19 1.22 -9.01
C VAL A 11 -3.14 0.56 -9.89
N MET A 12 -1.91 0.52 -9.39
CA MET A 12 -0.75 -0.04 -10.08
C MET A 12 -0.71 -1.56 -10.02
N GLY A 13 -1.37 -2.17 -9.02
CA GLY A 13 -1.40 -3.62 -8.92
C GLY A 13 -1.97 -4.15 -7.62
N ARG A 14 -1.88 -5.48 -7.49
CA ARG A 14 -2.32 -6.26 -6.36
C ARG A 14 -1.23 -7.25 -5.96
N PHE A 15 -1.06 -7.51 -4.67
CA PHE A 15 -0.21 -8.59 -4.17
C PHE A 15 -0.90 -9.39 -3.07
N VAL A 16 -0.46 -10.63 -2.89
CA VAL A 16 -0.88 -11.51 -1.80
C VAL A 16 0.32 -11.75 -0.91
N GLU A 17 0.21 -11.38 0.37
CA GLU A 17 1.26 -11.68 1.33
C GLU A 17 1.27 -13.17 1.71
N ALA A 18 2.43 -13.68 2.07
CA ALA A 18 2.68 -15.12 2.15
C ALA A 18 2.21 -15.79 3.45
N GLU A 19 2.16 -15.06 4.56
CA GLU A 19 1.93 -15.57 5.91
C GLU A 19 0.45 -15.77 6.22
N PHE A 20 -0.38 -14.74 6.05
CA PHE A 20 -1.83 -14.79 6.29
C PHE A 20 -2.66 -14.88 5.01
N LYS A 21 -2.01 -14.80 3.83
CA LYS A 21 -2.65 -14.80 2.50
C LYS A 21 -3.62 -13.64 2.29
N ASN A 22 -3.37 -12.51 2.97
CA ASN A 22 -4.14 -11.29 2.74
C ASN A 22 -3.81 -10.71 1.37
N ASP A 23 -4.85 -10.23 0.68
CA ASP A 23 -4.72 -9.50 -0.55
C ASP A 23 -4.69 -7.99 -0.31
N PHE A 24 -3.77 -7.33 -1.01
CA PHE A 24 -3.59 -5.89 -0.94
C PHE A 24 -3.52 -5.29 -2.33
N GLU A 25 -4.13 -4.13 -2.49
CA GLU A 25 -3.99 -3.28 -3.67
C GLU A 25 -3.00 -2.17 -3.37
N TRP A 26 -2.25 -1.74 -4.38
CA TRP A 26 -1.29 -0.66 -4.22
C TRP A 26 -1.27 0.28 -5.41
N GLU A 27 -0.91 1.53 -5.13
CA GLU A 27 -0.79 2.61 -6.09
C GLU A 27 0.41 3.50 -5.79
N LYS A 28 0.80 4.35 -6.75
CA LYS A 28 1.81 5.38 -6.51
C LYS A 28 1.19 6.55 -5.75
N ARG A 29 1.96 7.09 -4.80
CA ARG A 29 1.60 8.36 -4.16
C ARG A 29 1.76 9.55 -5.08
N THR A 30 0.97 10.57 -4.85
CA THR A 30 1.11 11.89 -5.48
C THR A 30 1.97 12.80 -4.60
N GLU A 31 2.48 13.90 -5.16
CA GLU A 31 3.31 14.88 -4.42
C GLU A 31 2.61 15.44 -3.16
N GLU A 32 1.27 15.46 -3.15
CA GLU A 32 0.45 15.88 -2.02
C GLU A 32 0.50 14.92 -0.82
N ASP A 33 0.91 13.66 -1.03
CA ASP A 33 1.07 12.66 0.04
C ASP A 33 2.46 12.77 0.74
N PHE A 34 3.37 13.64 0.28
CA PHE A 34 4.74 13.71 0.77
C PHE A 34 4.89 14.70 1.96
N ASN A 35 4.66 14.22 3.18
CA ASN A 35 4.81 15.01 4.42
C ASN A 35 6.13 14.80 5.21
N TRP A 36 7.00 13.87 4.80
CA TRP A 36 8.26 13.52 5.47
C TRP A 36 9.42 13.35 4.48
N ASP A 37 10.65 13.64 4.93
CA ASP A 37 11.88 13.56 4.12
C ASP A 37 12.21 12.13 3.62
N TRP A 38 11.79 11.09 4.34
CA TRP A 38 12.00 9.68 3.95
C TRP A 38 10.93 9.17 2.96
N ASN A 39 9.90 9.95 2.65
CA ASN A 39 8.84 9.53 1.72
C ASN A 39 9.33 9.14 0.31
N PRO A 40 10.38 9.74 -0.29
CA PRO A 40 10.90 9.30 -1.58
C PRO A 40 11.37 7.84 -1.59
N GLU A 41 11.76 7.28 -0.44
CA GLU A 41 12.19 5.88 -0.33
C GLU A 41 10.99 4.91 -0.36
N TYR A 42 9.81 5.39 0.03
CA TYR A 42 8.56 4.65 0.11
C TYR A 42 7.53 5.35 -0.78
N PRO A 43 7.53 5.12 -2.10
CA PRO A 43 6.67 5.86 -3.03
C PRO A 43 5.26 5.29 -3.16
N ASP A 44 4.96 4.15 -2.54
CA ASP A 44 3.74 3.39 -2.79
C ASP A 44 2.75 3.56 -1.64
N LYS A 45 1.46 3.59 -1.98
CA LYS A 45 0.31 3.55 -1.08
C LYS A 45 -0.28 2.15 -1.15
N ILE A 46 -0.40 1.47 -0.02
CA ILE A 46 -0.87 0.09 0.10
C ILE A 46 -2.22 0.13 0.82
N TRP A 47 -3.29 -0.17 0.11
CA TRP A 47 -4.64 -0.12 0.66
C TRP A 47 -4.88 -1.30 1.60
N VAL A 48 -5.34 -1.01 2.81
CA VAL A 48 -5.65 -2.03 3.83
C VAL A 48 -7.14 -2.02 4.08
N TYR A 49 -7.82 -3.06 3.58
CA TYR A 49 -9.26 -3.24 3.79
C TYR A 49 -9.50 -4.06 5.06
N ASN A 50 -10.01 -3.42 6.11
CA ASN A 50 -10.53 -4.13 7.26
C ASN A 50 -12.03 -4.36 7.01
N GLY A 51 -12.42 -5.58 6.62
CA GLY A 51 -13.73 -5.97 6.08
C GLY A 51 -14.96 -5.80 6.97
N THR A 52 -14.99 -4.76 7.80
CA THR A 52 -16.14 -4.30 8.55
C THR A 52 -16.86 -3.22 7.73
N ALA A 53 -18.15 -3.41 7.46
CA ALA A 53 -18.98 -2.37 6.87
C ALA A 53 -19.01 -1.14 7.80
N GLY A 54 -18.26 -0.10 7.46
CA GLY A 54 -18.04 1.09 8.28
C GLY A 54 -16.72 1.12 9.08
N GLY A 55 -15.82 0.16 8.89
CA GLY A 55 -14.48 0.15 9.48
C GLY A 55 -13.48 0.90 8.60
N ASP A 56 -12.59 1.67 9.22
CA ASP A 56 -11.61 2.54 8.57
C ASP A 56 -10.93 1.88 7.36
N CYS A 57 -11.23 2.41 6.16
CA CYS A 57 -10.46 2.14 4.96
C CYS A 57 -9.21 3.03 5.00
N GLY A 58 -8.13 2.47 5.54
CA GLY A 58 -6.83 3.13 5.59
C GLY A 58 -5.91 2.70 4.47
N TYR A 59 -4.84 3.46 4.28
CA TYR A 59 -3.69 3.01 3.52
C TYR A 59 -2.45 3.01 4.40
N ARG A 60 -1.50 2.13 4.06
CA ARG A 60 -0.14 2.16 4.58
C ARG A 60 0.79 2.73 3.53
N ILE A 61 1.86 3.31 4.02
CA ILE A 61 2.92 3.91 3.23
C ILE A 61 4.01 2.84 3.09
N GLY A 62 4.49 2.59 1.88
CA GLY A 62 5.52 1.57 1.69
C GLY A 62 6.19 1.59 0.33
N LYS A 63 6.90 0.49 0.07
CA LYS A 63 7.52 0.17 -1.22
C LYS A 63 7.21 -1.28 -1.56
N VAL A 64 6.43 -1.48 -2.61
CA VAL A 64 6.06 -2.81 -3.11
C VAL A 64 7.07 -3.24 -4.18
N MET A 65 7.67 -4.41 -4.00
CA MET A 65 8.59 -5.01 -4.98
C MET A 65 8.11 -6.40 -5.40
N LYS A 66 8.90 -7.12 -6.20
CA LYS A 66 8.52 -8.42 -6.76
C LYS A 66 8.28 -9.51 -5.71
N THR A 67 9.02 -9.50 -4.60
CA THR A 67 9.01 -10.61 -3.61
C THR A 67 8.76 -10.16 -2.18
N VAL A 68 8.77 -8.86 -1.92
CA VAL A 68 8.57 -8.29 -0.58
C VAL A 68 8.01 -6.88 -0.70
N ALA A 69 7.08 -6.53 0.19
CA ALA A 69 6.66 -5.17 0.43
C ALA A 69 7.32 -4.66 1.72
N HIS A 70 7.98 -3.51 1.65
CA HIS A 70 8.40 -2.77 2.83
C HIS A 70 7.27 -1.83 3.23
N VAL A 71 6.69 -2.05 4.41
CA VAL A 71 5.51 -1.31 4.88
C VAL A 71 5.90 -0.52 6.10
N VAL A 72 5.72 0.80 6.06
CA VAL A 72 5.90 1.67 7.22
C VAL A 72 4.72 1.46 8.16
N ILE A 73 5.01 0.98 9.37
CA ILE A 73 4.00 0.67 10.39
C ILE A 73 3.89 1.77 11.44
N ASP A 74 4.97 2.50 11.67
CA ASP A 74 5.06 3.54 12.71
C ASP A 74 6.18 4.54 12.36
N ILE A 75 6.21 5.66 13.08
CA ILE A 75 7.30 6.65 13.05
C ILE A 75 7.89 6.71 14.46
N ASP A 76 9.20 6.51 14.59
CA ASP A 76 9.86 6.55 15.89
C ASP A 76 9.92 7.98 16.47
N ASP A 77 10.35 8.09 17.73
CA ASP A 77 10.48 9.37 18.44
C ASP A 77 11.47 10.35 17.76
N GLU A 78 12.35 9.85 16.89
CA GLU A 78 13.32 10.64 16.11
C GLU A 78 12.78 11.02 14.72
N GLY A 79 11.56 10.59 14.36
CA GLY A 79 10.91 10.88 13.09
C GLY A 79 11.25 9.90 11.95
N ASN A 80 11.92 8.78 12.24
CA ASN A 80 12.30 7.79 11.24
C ASN A 80 11.20 6.72 11.05
N PRO A 81 11.06 6.15 9.85
CA PRO A 81 10.04 5.16 9.59
C PRO A 81 10.42 3.80 10.18
N VAL A 82 9.54 3.25 11.00
CA VAL A 82 9.60 1.86 11.44
C VAL A 82 8.95 0.99 10.36
N VAL A 83 9.73 0.06 9.80
CA VAL A 83 9.35 -0.67 8.58
C VAL A 83 9.25 -2.17 8.84
N GLU A 84 8.13 -2.75 8.44
CA GLU A 84 7.91 -4.19 8.42
C GLU A 84 8.08 -4.75 7.00
N LYS A 85 8.49 -6.02 6.90
CA LYS A 85 8.70 -6.73 5.63
C LYS A 85 7.63 -7.78 5.43
N TRP A 86 6.74 -7.55 4.47
CA TRP A 86 5.72 -8.51 4.09
C TRP A 86 6.21 -9.31 2.90
N LYS A 87 6.45 -10.61 3.10
CA LYS A 87 6.83 -11.50 2.01
C LYS A 87 5.65 -11.65 1.06
N ILE A 88 5.90 -11.49 -0.23
CA ILE A 88 4.87 -11.60 -1.25
C ILE A 88 4.92 -13.00 -1.85
N LYS A 89 3.76 -13.65 -1.89
CA LYS A 89 3.59 -14.93 -2.56
C LYS A 89 3.30 -14.75 -4.05
N GLU A 90 2.40 -13.83 -4.37
CA GLU A 90 1.95 -13.54 -5.74
C GLU A 90 1.78 -12.03 -5.91
N VAL A 91 2.20 -11.50 -7.07
CA VAL A 91 2.07 -10.09 -7.42
C VAL A 91 1.55 -9.98 -8.85
N TRP A 92 0.55 -9.12 -9.04
CA TRP A 92 0.02 -8.70 -10.32
C TRP A 92 0.21 -7.20 -10.44
N ALA A 93 1.07 -6.77 -11.35
CA ALA A 93 1.21 -5.36 -11.70
C ALA A 93 0.36 -5.09 -12.96
N HIS A 94 -0.50 -4.09 -12.91
CA HIS A 94 -1.14 -3.53 -14.10
C HIS A 94 -0.07 -2.70 -14.82
N GLY A 95 0.24 -3.10 -16.04
CA GLY A 95 1.24 -2.46 -16.91
C GLY A 95 0.66 -2.17 -18.28
#